data_AF-A0A533UC05-F1
#
_entry.id   AF-A0A533UC05-F1
#
_cell.length_a   1.000
_cell.length_b   1.000
_cell.length_c   1.000
_cell.angle_alpha   90.00
_cell.angle_beta   90.00
_cell.angle_gamma   90.00
#
_symmetry.space_group_name_H-M   'P 1'
#
loop_
_entity.id
_entity.type
_entity.pdbx_description
1 polymer ?
#
loop_
_entity_poly.entity_id
_entity_poly.type
_entity_poly.pdbx_seq_one_letter_code
_entity_poly.pdbx_strand_id
1 'polypeptide(L)'
;MSGTTIYPMYYSIEKKITDRTVYLVVFYISAIIMTSITFYALYQSTVEYAATGKIIIGEILVKTEFPFKGLSKLITYLMIVSVVAWYCVTKLGGDKVKDVPPVIRSIFQLIVLAIAIVSLYEFVYNFVVWSSLITLSALGGSINLDNLSIAYPNPETPWNLVFATKMSLAAFLISAHGFYIISKKGKS
;
A
#
# COMPACT_ATOMS: atom_id res chain seq x y z
N MET A 1 -36.20 4.68 39.46
CA MET A 1 -35.94 4.88 38.02
C MET A 1 -34.43 5.08 37.82
N SER A 2 -33.66 4.04 37.54
CA SER A 2 -32.19 4.14 37.33
C SER A 2 -31.61 2.95 36.53
N GLY A 3 -32.41 2.31 35.68
CA GLY A 3 -32.03 1.08 34.99
C GLY A 3 -31.83 1.21 33.48
N THR A 4 -32.42 2.21 32.83
CA THR A 4 -32.58 2.24 31.36
C THR A 4 -31.41 2.88 30.60
N THR A 5 -30.55 3.66 31.25
CA THR A 5 -29.41 4.34 30.62
C THR A 5 -28.09 3.58 30.71
N ILE A 6 -27.96 2.60 31.61
CA ILE A 6 -26.70 1.87 31.83
C ILE A 6 -26.49 0.78 30.75
N TYR A 7 -27.54 0.06 30.36
CA TYR A 7 -27.47 -0.97 29.30
C TYR A 7 -27.01 -0.43 27.92
N PRO A 8 -27.55 0.68 27.38
CA PRO A 8 -27.09 1.19 26.08
C PRO A 8 -25.64 1.73 26.15
N MET A 9 -25.21 2.22 27.32
CA MET A 9 -23.84 2.70 27.52
C MET A 9 -22.84 1.55 27.62
N TYR A 10 -23.15 0.49 28.37
CA TYR A 10 -22.31 -0.70 28.48
C TYR A 10 -22.14 -1.40 27.11
N TYR A 11 -23.25 -1.59 26.39
CA TYR A 11 -23.24 -2.21 25.06
C TYR A 11 -22.43 -1.38 24.04
N SER A 12 -22.54 -0.05 24.09
CA SER A 12 -21.74 0.86 23.26
C SER A 12 -20.23 0.74 23.52
N ILE A 13 -19.83 0.67 24.79
CA ILE A 13 -18.42 0.53 25.20
C ILE A 13 -17.88 -0.85 24.80
N GLU A 14 -18.62 -1.92 25.08
CA GLU A 14 -18.24 -3.29 24.76
C GLU A 14 -18.10 -3.50 23.24
N LYS A 15 -19.05 -2.97 22.45
CA LYS A 15 -18.96 -2.98 20.99
C LYS A 15 -17.75 -2.18 20.49
N LYS A 16 -17.50 -1.00 21.04
CA LYS A 16 -16.32 -0.18 20.67
C LYS A 16 -15.00 -0.89 20.99
N ILE A 17 -14.94 -1.64 22.09
CA ILE A 17 -13.77 -2.46 22.48
C ILE A 17 -13.61 -3.66 21.53
N THR A 18 -14.70 -4.33 21.17
CA THR A 18 -14.70 -5.47 20.26
C THR A 18 -14.25 -5.06 18.85
N ASP A 19 -14.82 -3.98 18.31
CA ASP A 19 -14.45 -3.44 16.99
C ASP A 19 -12.97 -3.02 16.96
N ARG A 20 -12.48 -2.37 18.02
CA ARG A 20 -11.07 -1.97 18.14
C ARG A 20 -10.14 -3.18 18.15
N THR A 21 -10.51 -4.25 18.85
CA THR A 21 -9.72 -5.48 18.92
C THR A 21 -9.60 -6.12 17.53
N VAL A 22 -10.70 -6.20 16.78
CA VAL A 22 -10.69 -6.73 15.41
C VAL A 22 -9.75 -5.94 14.50
N TYR A 23 -9.86 -4.60 14.48
CA TYR A 23 -8.96 -3.77 13.67
C TYR A 23 -7.50 -3.90 14.08
N LEU A 24 -7.21 -4.09 15.37
CA LEU A 24 -5.87 -4.26 15.89
C LEU A 24 -5.27 -5.61 15.46
N VAL A 25 -6.04 -6.70 15.56
CA VAL A 25 -5.60 -8.03 15.10
C VAL A 25 -5.33 -8.01 13.60
N VAL A 26 -6.26 -7.49 12.79
CA VAL A 26 -6.08 -7.40 11.33
C VAL A 26 -4.88 -6.51 10.98
N PHE A 27 -4.66 -5.42 11.70
CA PHE A 27 -3.48 -4.57 11.52
C PHE A 27 -2.18 -5.33 11.78
N TYR A 28 -2.06 -6.06 12.89
CA TYR A 28 -0.84 -6.81 13.21
C TYR A 28 -0.59 -7.95 12.23
N ILE A 29 -1.63 -8.69 11.81
CA ILE A 29 -1.49 -9.70 10.76
C ILE A 29 -0.99 -9.06 9.47
N SER A 30 -1.59 -7.94 9.06
CA SER A 30 -1.18 -7.21 7.84
C SER A 30 0.26 -6.71 7.95
N ALA A 31 0.67 -6.22 9.11
CA ALA A 31 2.03 -5.76 9.38
C ALA A 31 3.04 -6.91 9.31
N ILE A 32 2.74 -8.07 9.93
CA ILE A 32 3.59 -9.26 9.87
C ILE A 32 3.77 -9.72 8.42
N ILE A 33 2.69 -9.80 7.64
CA ILE A 33 2.76 -10.19 6.22
C ILE A 33 3.61 -9.18 5.43
N MET A 34 3.36 -7.89 5.59
CA MET A 34 4.11 -6.83 4.91
C MET A 34 5.61 -6.86 5.26
N THR A 35 5.95 -7.02 6.54
CA THR A 35 7.34 -7.15 7.00
C THR A 35 7.98 -8.41 6.45
N SER A 36 7.28 -9.54 6.45
CA SER A 36 7.80 -10.81 5.92
C SER A 36 8.11 -10.72 4.43
N ILE A 37 7.20 -10.13 3.64
CA ILE A 37 7.38 -9.91 2.20
C ILE A 37 8.58 -8.98 1.94
N THR A 38 8.67 -7.88 2.71
CA THR A 38 9.75 -6.90 2.55
C THR A 38 11.11 -7.50 2.91
N PHE A 39 11.18 -8.26 4.00
CA PHE A 39 12.41 -8.92 4.43
C PHE A 39 12.87 -9.98 3.42
N TYR A 40 11.94 -10.78 2.90
CA TYR A 40 12.23 -11.74 1.83
C TYR A 40 12.79 -11.06 0.58
N ALA A 41 12.15 -9.97 0.13
CA ALA A 41 12.59 -9.24 -1.05
C ALA A 41 13.96 -8.57 -0.87
N LEU A 42 14.22 -8.01 0.32
CA LEU A 42 15.53 -7.43 0.66
C LEU A 42 16.61 -8.51 0.69
N TYR A 43 16.36 -9.63 1.38
CA TYR A 43 17.31 -10.74 1.46
C TYR A 43 17.71 -11.25 0.07
N GLN A 44 16.72 -11.56 -0.77
CA GLN A 44 16.97 -12.04 -2.13
C GLN A 44 17.67 -10.97 -2.98
N SER A 45 17.34 -9.69 -2.80
CA SER A 45 18.02 -8.61 -3.52
C SER A 45 19.47 -8.44 -3.09
N THR A 46 19.82 -8.70 -1.82
CA THR A 46 21.22 -8.67 -1.36
C THR A 46 22.02 -9.84 -1.94
N VAL A 47 21.42 -11.03 -2.03
CA VAL A 47 22.05 -12.21 -2.66
C VAL A 47 22.32 -11.94 -4.14
N GLU A 48 21.34 -11.41 -4.87
CA GLU A 48 21.51 -11.08 -6.28
C GLU A 48 22.52 -9.94 -6.50
N TYR A 49 22.51 -8.94 -5.62
CA TYR A 49 23.46 -7.82 -5.66
C TYR A 49 24.91 -8.31 -5.53
N ALA A 50 25.17 -9.30 -4.67
CA ALA A 50 26.51 -9.89 -4.54
C ALA A 50 26.97 -10.62 -5.82
N ALA A 51 26.04 -11.12 -6.63
CA ALA A 51 26.34 -11.84 -7.87
C ALA A 51 26.42 -10.93 -9.11
N THR A 52 25.57 -9.90 -9.20
CA THR A 52 25.40 -9.09 -10.42
C THR A 52 25.65 -7.59 -10.23
N GLY A 53 25.79 -7.13 -8.99
CA GLY A 53 25.94 -5.71 -8.64
C GLY A 53 24.65 -4.88 -8.78
N LYS A 54 23.50 -5.51 -9.06
CA LYS A 54 22.22 -4.83 -9.30
C LYS A 54 21.23 -5.04 -8.16
N ILE A 55 20.42 -4.01 -7.86
CA ILE A 55 19.35 -4.08 -6.86
C ILE A 55 18.02 -4.29 -7.59
N ILE A 56 17.39 -5.45 -7.37
CA ILE A 56 16.21 -5.91 -8.14
C ILE A 56 15.00 -6.29 -7.27
N ILE A 57 14.72 -5.51 -6.22
CA ILE A 57 13.62 -5.75 -5.26
C ILE A 57 12.27 -5.94 -5.98
N GLY A 58 11.93 -5.05 -6.91
CA GLY A 58 10.64 -5.09 -7.61
C GLY A 58 10.46 -6.31 -8.51
N GLU A 59 11.56 -6.79 -9.10
CA GLU A 59 11.54 -7.97 -9.98
C GLU A 59 11.32 -9.25 -9.17
N ILE A 60 11.99 -9.39 -8.03
CA ILE A 60 11.79 -10.51 -7.09
C ILE A 60 10.32 -10.59 -6.66
N LEU A 61 9.72 -9.46 -6.30
CA LEU A 61 8.33 -9.38 -5.85
C LEU A 61 7.30 -9.67 -6.94
N VAL A 62 7.64 -9.39 -8.20
CA VAL A 62 6.77 -9.63 -9.36
C VAL A 62 6.90 -11.06 -9.86
N LYS A 63 8.09 -11.67 -9.78
CA LYS A 63 8.34 -13.05 -10.20
C LYS A 63 7.94 -14.09 -9.15
N THR A 64 7.92 -13.71 -7.87
CA THR A 64 7.54 -14.64 -6.80
C THR A 64 6.02 -14.80 -6.76
N GLU A 65 5.55 -16.02 -7.05
CA GLU A 65 4.14 -16.40 -6.98
C GLU A 65 3.86 -17.21 -5.71
N PHE A 66 2.72 -16.92 -5.08
CA PHE A 66 2.28 -17.60 -3.86
C PHE A 66 0.74 -17.60 -3.81
N PRO A 67 0.06 -18.62 -3.26
CA PRO A 67 0.56 -19.89 -2.72
C PRO A 67 0.82 -20.99 -3.77
N PHE A 68 0.23 -20.87 -4.97
CA PHE A 68 0.45 -21.78 -6.08
C PHE A 68 0.88 -20.98 -7.33
N LYS A 69 1.65 -21.62 -8.21
CA LYS A 69 2.07 -21.00 -9.48
C LYS A 69 0.84 -20.59 -10.31
N GLY A 70 0.83 -19.35 -10.79
CA GLY A 70 -0.25 -18.77 -11.58
C GLY A 70 -1.41 -18.10 -10.83
N LEU A 71 -1.42 -18.06 -9.49
CA LEU A 71 -2.47 -17.37 -8.72
C LEU A 71 -2.24 -15.87 -8.61
N SER A 72 -1.34 -15.48 -7.71
CA SER A 72 -1.02 -14.08 -7.49
C SER A 72 0.43 -13.90 -7.10
N LYS A 73 0.93 -12.74 -7.52
CA LYS A 73 2.30 -12.33 -7.26
C LYS A 73 2.42 -11.76 -5.87
N LEU A 74 3.59 -11.90 -5.27
CA LEU A 74 3.86 -11.41 -3.92
C LEU A 74 3.60 -9.90 -3.79
N ILE A 75 3.87 -9.14 -4.85
CA ILE A 75 3.54 -7.71 -4.92
C ILE A 75 2.04 -7.40 -4.79
N THR A 76 1.15 -8.28 -5.25
CA THR A 76 -0.31 -8.07 -5.12
C THR A 76 -0.72 -8.16 -3.65
N TYR A 77 -0.17 -9.15 -2.92
CA TYR A 77 -0.41 -9.26 -1.48
C TYR A 77 0.13 -8.05 -0.75
N LEU A 78 1.35 -7.60 -1.07
CA LEU A 78 1.95 -6.41 -0.49
C LEU A 78 1.09 -5.16 -0.67
N MET A 79 0.54 -4.95 -1.88
CA MET A 79 -0.38 -3.86 -2.19
C MET A 79 -1.63 -3.90 -1.30
N ILE A 80 -2.29 -5.07 -1.23
CA ILE A 80 -3.54 -5.24 -0.47
C ILE A 80 -3.30 -5.02 1.03
N VAL A 81 -2.29 -5.68 1.61
CA VAL A 81 -2.02 -5.57 3.05
C VAL A 81 -1.61 -4.14 3.44
N SER A 82 -0.95 -3.40 2.56
CA SER A 82 -0.61 -1.98 2.81
C SER A 82 -1.86 -1.11 2.92
N VAL A 83 -2.82 -1.27 2.00
CA VAL A 83 -4.10 -0.51 2.02
C VAL A 83 -4.96 -0.93 3.22
N VAL A 84 -5.05 -2.22 3.51
CA VAL A 84 -5.81 -2.76 4.66
C VAL A 84 -5.19 -2.29 5.98
N ALA A 85 -3.87 -2.34 6.12
CA ALA A 85 -3.16 -1.86 7.30
C ALA A 85 -3.45 -0.37 7.53
N TRP A 86 -3.35 0.47 6.49
CA TRP A 86 -3.71 1.89 6.59
C TRP A 86 -5.15 2.10 7.05
N TYR A 87 -6.10 1.38 6.45
CA TYR A 87 -7.50 1.46 6.84
C TYR A 87 -7.68 1.15 8.35
N CYS A 88 -7.05 0.08 8.84
CA CYS A 88 -7.08 -0.27 10.26
C CYS A 88 -6.46 0.81 11.14
N VAL A 89 -5.31 1.37 10.75
CA VAL A 89 -4.64 2.48 11.47
C VAL A 89 -5.55 3.69 11.61
N THR A 90 -6.26 4.09 10.55
CA THR A 90 -7.16 5.24 10.62
C THR A 90 -8.35 5.03 11.56
N LYS A 91 -8.82 3.78 11.70
CA LYS A 91 -9.89 3.40 12.64
C LYS A 91 -9.39 3.36 14.08
N LEU A 92 -8.21 2.80 14.30
CA LEU A 92 -7.57 2.72 15.63
C LEU A 92 -7.12 4.09 16.16
N GLY A 93 -6.54 4.92 15.29
CA GLY A 93 -6.05 6.27 15.62
C GLY A 93 -7.15 7.32 15.73
N GLY A 94 -8.42 6.95 15.49
CA GLY A 94 -9.56 7.86 15.43
C GLY A 94 -9.71 8.79 16.64
N ASP A 95 -9.43 8.27 17.84
CA ASP A 95 -9.54 8.98 19.12
C ASP A 95 -8.32 9.87 19.42
N LYS A 96 -7.12 9.51 18.95
CA LYS A 96 -5.88 10.30 19.15
C LYS A 96 -5.75 11.50 18.21
N VAL A 97 -6.45 11.45 17.07
CA VAL A 97 -6.45 12.52 16.05
C VAL A 97 -7.36 13.70 16.44
N LYS A 98 -8.13 13.58 17.54
CA LYS A 98 -8.99 14.67 18.05
C LYS A 98 -8.19 15.81 18.70
N ASP A 99 -7.01 15.49 19.22
CA ASP A 99 -6.16 16.43 19.96
C ASP A 99 -5.17 17.18 19.05
N VAL A 100 -5.24 16.99 17.73
CA VAL A 100 -4.30 17.58 16.77
C VAL A 100 -4.70 19.02 16.44
N PRO A 101 -3.79 20.00 16.59
CA PRO A 101 -4.05 21.40 16.24
C PRO A 101 -4.53 21.58 14.78
N PRO A 102 -5.43 22.54 14.51
CA PRO A 102 -6.00 22.76 13.18
C PRO A 102 -4.93 23.13 12.13
N VAL A 103 -3.88 23.84 12.52
CA VAL A 103 -2.77 24.20 11.62
C VAL A 103 -2.02 22.96 11.14
N ILE A 104 -1.66 22.06 12.06
CA ILE A 104 -0.95 20.81 11.76
C ILE A 104 -1.80 19.94 10.84
N ARG A 105 -3.11 19.89 11.10
CA ARG A 105 -4.05 19.15 10.27
C ARG A 105 -4.09 19.65 8.83
N SER A 106 -4.13 20.97 8.62
CA SER A 106 -4.12 21.57 7.27
C SER A 106 -2.81 21.27 6.54
N ILE A 107 -1.67 21.31 7.25
CA ILE A 107 -0.36 20.93 6.68
C ILE A 107 -0.36 19.47 6.24
N PHE A 108 -0.80 18.54 7.10
CA PHE A 108 -0.92 17.12 6.73
C PHE A 108 -1.87 16.92 5.55
N GLN A 109 -2.98 17.67 5.48
CA GLN A 109 -3.91 17.59 4.36
C GLN A 109 -3.25 17.99 3.04
N LEU A 110 -2.44 19.06 3.03
CA LEU A 110 -1.69 19.50 1.85
C LEU A 110 -0.61 18.48 1.45
N ILE A 111 0.13 17.94 2.41
CA ILE A 111 1.16 16.91 2.15
C ILE A 111 0.52 15.68 1.53
N VAL A 112 -0.55 15.17 2.14
CA VAL A 112 -1.24 13.97 1.66
C VAL A 112 -1.88 14.21 0.28
N LEU A 113 -2.38 15.42 0.02
CA LEU A 113 -2.87 15.81 -1.31
C LEU A 113 -1.73 15.80 -2.35
N ALA A 114 -0.58 16.37 -2.03
CA ALA A 114 0.58 16.37 -2.93
C ALA A 114 1.04 14.93 -3.25
N ILE A 115 1.10 14.06 -2.23
CA ILE A 115 1.42 12.64 -2.42
C ILE A 115 0.36 11.96 -3.29
N ALA A 116 -0.93 12.24 -3.10
CA ALA A 116 -1.99 11.69 -3.95
C ALA A 116 -1.84 12.10 -5.42
N ILE A 117 -1.52 13.37 -5.70
CA ILE A 117 -1.30 13.86 -7.07
C ILE A 117 -0.09 13.17 -7.71
N VAL A 118 1.05 13.12 -7.00
CA VAL A 118 2.28 12.50 -7.51
C VAL A 118 2.08 11.00 -7.74
N SER A 119 1.48 10.29 -6.78
CA SER A 119 1.22 8.85 -6.91
C SER A 119 0.24 8.54 -8.04
N LEU A 120 -0.77 9.38 -8.28
CA LEU A 120 -1.68 9.23 -9.42
C LEU A 120 -0.94 9.46 -10.75
N TYR A 121 -0.10 10.49 -10.83
CA TYR A 121 0.73 10.74 -12.01
C TYR A 121 1.64 9.53 -12.30
N GLU A 122 2.35 9.03 -11.29
CA GLU A 122 3.21 7.85 -11.41
C GLU A 122 2.42 6.60 -11.81
N PHE A 123 1.23 6.40 -11.25
CA PHE A 123 0.36 5.29 -11.64
C PHE A 123 0.02 5.35 -13.13
N VAL A 124 -0.45 6.50 -13.62
CA VAL A 124 -0.81 6.68 -15.03
C VAL A 124 0.41 6.53 -15.93
N TYR A 125 1.54 7.16 -15.59
CA TYR A 125 2.78 7.04 -16.35
C TYR A 125 3.23 5.58 -16.48
N ASN A 126 3.38 4.87 -15.36
CA ASN A 126 3.81 3.47 -15.37
C ASN A 126 2.80 2.58 -16.11
N PHE A 127 1.50 2.83 -15.97
CA PHE A 127 0.46 2.08 -16.67
C PHE A 127 0.49 2.28 -18.19
N VAL A 128 0.68 3.53 -18.66
CA VAL A 128 0.78 3.85 -20.10
C VAL A 128 2.03 3.21 -20.69
N VAL A 129 3.17 3.33 -20.03
CA VAL A 129 4.43 2.76 -20.53
C VAL A 129 4.39 1.23 -20.49
N TRP A 130 3.79 0.63 -19.47
CA TRP A 130 3.61 -0.81 -19.42
C TRP A 130 2.72 -1.29 -20.58
N SER A 131 1.63 -0.59 -20.87
CA SER A 131 0.72 -0.91 -21.97
C SER A 131 1.39 -0.79 -23.35
N SER A 132 2.25 0.22 -23.54
CA SER A 132 2.99 0.38 -24.81
C SER A 132 4.02 -0.75 -25.00
N LEU A 133 4.74 -1.14 -23.95
CA LEU A 133 5.69 -2.26 -23.99
C LEU A 133 5.00 -3.60 -24.24
N ILE A 134 3.82 -3.83 -23.66
CA ILE A 134 3.01 -5.03 -23.96
C ILE A 134 2.65 -5.06 -25.44
N THR A 135 2.23 -3.93 -26.00
CA THR A 135 1.85 -3.82 -27.42
C THR A 135 3.04 -4.13 -28.33
N LEU A 136 4.22 -3.58 -28.03
CA LEU A 136 5.46 -3.89 -28.76
C LEU A 136 5.83 -5.38 -28.66
N SER A 137 5.70 -5.96 -27.47
CA SER A 137 6.02 -7.38 -27.23
C SER A 137 5.05 -8.31 -27.97
N ALA A 138 3.77 -7.95 -28.04
CA ALA A 138 2.75 -8.69 -28.79
C ALA A 138 3.01 -8.65 -30.31
N LEU A 139 3.46 -7.51 -30.85
CA LEU A 139 3.87 -7.39 -32.25
C LEU A 139 5.15 -8.19 -32.56
N GLY A 140 6.06 -8.31 -31.57
CA GLY A 140 7.30 -9.08 -31.66
C GLY A 140 7.16 -10.59 -31.41
N GLY A 141 5.94 -11.11 -31.19
CA GLY A 141 5.68 -12.54 -31.05
C GLY A 141 6.07 -13.18 -29.71
N SER A 142 6.46 -12.40 -28.69
CA SER A 142 6.75 -12.92 -27.35
C SER A 142 6.08 -12.05 -26.27
N ILE A 143 5.20 -12.63 -25.47
CA ILE A 143 4.45 -11.91 -24.42
C ILE A 143 5.04 -12.27 -23.05
N ASN A 144 6.11 -11.57 -22.64
CA ASN A 144 6.67 -11.69 -21.29
C ASN A 144 6.28 -10.46 -20.45
N LEU A 145 5.10 -10.49 -19.85
CA LEU A 145 4.51 -9.37 -19.08
C LEU A 145 5.28 -9.02 -17.79
N ASP A 146 6.03 -10.00 -17.28
CA ASP A 146 6.56 -9.99 -15.91
C ASP A 146 7.97 -9.42 -15.82
N ASN A 147 8.68 -9.45 -16.96
CA ASN A 147 10.05 -9.00 -17.11
C ASN A 147 10.14 -7.60 -17.73
N LEU A 148 9.01 -6.88 -17.84
CA LEU A 148 8.96 -5.51 -18.33
C LEU A 148 9.50 -4.56 -17.26
N SER A 149 10.80 -4.31 -17.34
CA SER A 149 11.52 -3.32 -16.53
C SER A 149 12.11 -2.22 -17.40
N ILE A 150 12.19 -1.00 -16.88
CA ILE A 150 12.89 0.09 -17.54
C ILE A 150 14.16 0.40 -16.72
N ALA A 151 15.29 0.48 -17.42
CA ALA A 151 16.60 0.82 -16.86
C ALA A 151 16.76 2.32 -16.54
N TYR A 152 15.68 3.08 -16.56
CA TYR A 152 15.63 4.53 -16.31
C TYR A 152 14.98 4.76 -14.94
N PRO A 153 15.50 5.69 -14.10
CA PRO A 153 16.59 6.62 -14.37
C PRO A 153 18.01 6.04 -14.18
N ASN A 154 18.16 4.86 -13.56
CA ASN A 154 19.46 4.24 -13.30
C ASN A 154 19.54 2.79 -13.81
N PRO A 155 20.45 2.46 -14.75
CA PRO A 155 20.57 1.11 -15.32
C PRO A 155 21.00 0.03 -14.35
N GLU A 156 21.64 0.40 -13.23
CA GLU A 156 22.09 -0.53 -12.19
C GLU A 156 20.96 -0.93 -11.24
N THR A 157 19.86 -0.17 -11.23
CA THR A 157 18.66 -0.44 -10.43
C THR A 157 17.42 -0.41 -11.32
N PRO A 158 17.26 -1.40 -12.22
CA PRO A 158 16.15 -1.43 -13.15
C PRO A 158 14.82 -1.45 -12.41
N TRP A 159 13.92 -0.55 -12.80
CA TRP A 159 12.63 -0.36 -12.14
C TRP A 159 11.58 -1.24 -12.82
N ASN A 160 11.00 -2.20 -12.08
CA ASN A 160 9.96 -3.08 -12.62
C ASN A 160 8.62 -2.34 -12.68
N LEU A 161 7.98 -2.31 -13.86
CA LEU A 161 6.78 -1.50 -14.08
C LEU A 161 5.56 -2.06 -13.35
N VAL A 162 5.42 -3.39 -13.30
CA VAL A 162 4.32 -4.05 -12.58
C VAL A 162 4.42 -3.75 -11.08
N PHE A 163 5.64 -3.72 -10.54
CA PHE A 163 5.89 -3.28 -9.18
C PHE A 163 5.50 -1.82 -8.98
N ALA A 164 6.01 -0.94 -9.84
CA ALA A 164 5.76 0.50 -9.80
C ALA A 164 4.26 0.84 -9.76
N THR A 165 3.50 0.30 -10.72
CA THR A 165 2.07 0.56 -10.88
C THR A 165 1.27 0.11 -9.66
N LYS A 166 1.58 -1.06 -9.08
CA LYS A 166 0.86 -1.56 -7.90
C LYS A 166 1.16 -0.73 -6.66
N MET A 167 2.41 -0.35 -6.45
CA MET A 167 2.80 0.45 -5.28
C MET A 167 2.34 1.90 -5.38
N SER A 168 2.38 2.52 -6.56
CA SER A 168 1.84 3.87 -6.77
C SER A 168 0.32 3.91 -6.62
N LEU A 169 -0.39 2.86 -7.06
CA LEU A 169 -1.82 2.71 -6.79
C LEU A 169 -2.12 2.58 -5.28
N ALA A 170 -1.36 1.76 -4.54
CA ALA A 170 -1.52 1.66 -3.09
C ALA A 170 -1.29 3.01 -2.40
N ALA A 171 -0.21 3.72 -2.77
CA ALA A 171 0.10 5.05 -2.24
C ALA A 171 -1.00 6.07 -2.54
N PHE A 172 -1.57 6.04 -3.75
CA PHE A 172 -2.70 6.87 -4.14
C PHE A 172 -3.93 6.58 -3.27
N LEU A 173 -4.31 5.31 -3.11
CA LEU A 173 -5.48 4.92 -2.30
C LEU A 173 -5.31 5.31 -0.82
N ILE A 174 -4.13 5.06 -0.26
CA ILE A 174 -3.78 5.43 1.12
C ILE A 174 -3.89 6.96 1.30
N SER A 175 -3.33 7.72 0.37
CA SER A 175 -3.30 9.18 0.43
C SER A 175 -4.69 9.78 0.22
N ALA A 176 -5.44 9.32 -0.79
CA ALA A 176 -6.81 9.75 -1.02
C ALA A 176 -7.72 9.45 0.19
N HIS A 177 -7.59 8.26 0.78
CA HIS A 177 -8.32 7.90 2.00
C HIS A 177 -7.90 8.78 3.19
N GLY A 178 -6.60 9.04 3.35
CA GLY A 178 -6.06 9.94 4.38
C GLY A 178 -6.62 11.35 4.26
N PHE A 179 -6.59 11.92 3.05
CA PHE A 179 -7.15 13.22 2.75
C PHE A 179 -8.64 13.27 3.10
N TYR A 180 -9.43 12.28 2.67
CA TYR A 180 -10.86 12.19 2.99
C TYR A 180 -11.13 12.20 4.51
N ILE A 181 -10.41 11.39 5.28
CA ILE A 181 -10.58 11.34 6.74
C ILE A 181 -10.21 12.68 7.38
N ILE A 182 -9.13 13.31 6.94
CA ILE A 182 -8.68 14.61 7.43
C ILE A 182 -9.68 15.71 7.06
N SER A 183 -10.28 15.71 5.86
CA SER A 183 -11.31 16.70 5.52
C SER A 183 -12.60 16.49 6.32
N LYS A 184 -12.99 15.23 6.56
CA LYS A 184 -14.25 14.91 7.25
C LYS A 184 -14.29 15.44 8.68
N LYS A 185 -13.26 15.21 9.51
CA LYS A 185 -13.30 15.70 10.90
C LYS A 185 -13.00 17.21 11.04
N GLY A 186 -12.68 17.91 9.96
CA GLY A 186 -12.39 19.35 9.97
C GLY A 186 -13.66 20.20 9.88
N LYS A 187 -14.80 19.55 9.62
CA LYS A 187 -16.15 20.13 9.59
C LYS A 187 -16.95 19.86 10.87
N SER A 188 -16.29 19.44 11.96
CA SER A 188 -16.92 19.13 13.26
C SER A 188 -16.50 20.12 14.33
#